data_AF-A0A2V6FP93-F1
#
_entry.id   AF-A0A2V6FP93-F1
#
_cell.length_a   1.000
_cell.length_b   1.000
_cell.length_c   1.000
_cell.angle_alpha   90.00
_cell.angle_beta   90.00
_cell.angle_gamma   90.00
#
_symmetry.space_group_name_H-M   'P 1'
#
loop_
_entity.id
_entity.type
_entity.pdbx_description
1 polymer ?
#
loop_
_entity_poly.entity_id
_entity_poly.type
_entity_poly.pdbx_seq_one_letter_code
_entity_poly.pdbx_strand_id
1 'polypeptide(L)'
;MNSELTEKTDIREAPLARRHIRRPWKNAHPSLTPVREGTLLLPNDHESAPSFRGWILYDGDCPSCTASARRFDRIFRRRGFPFLPLQTKWVMHQLGLEPGAPLEEMHVLTSEGQDIAGTDALLFLARQIWWAWPVVGLAQLPGMHKLLDRSYRWIATHRGCDHVACEVDMRRRRGSRLFRSAPGRAPFLEAGWKPLLLEALPAWIALIGLPISVLPLRNRLEPWQFMWLIVGAIFFGCKWLTAWRAQKPNVHLELTPTLGYFFAWPEMDAEKFLAPKPSRARLDCFKQPSLALLPTLVWRASAKILLGAVLLFGVAHLAYQPVLAGWIGMIGMILILHFGLFQLLAAGWRKAGIDVEPIMNAPLRSKTISEFWGRRWNLAFNRLAFEFISRPIARHFGARNSCDRALRSPRISTLHFGRAIATLTAFLVSGLIHELVISLPAGAGYGLPTAYFLLQGIGILFERALPQIRGRIFTILITVVPAFWLFHPPFVHNVILPFMNAIGAL
;
A
#
# COMPACT_ATOMS: atom_id res chain seq x y z
N MET A 1 -48.60 -4.85 47.33
CA MET A 1 -49.32 -5.66 48.32
C MET A 1 -50.47 -6.31 47.59
N ASN A 2 -50.41 -7.64 47.42
CA ASN A 2 -51.41 -8.58 46.89
C ASN A 2 -51.67 -8.51 45.36
N SER A 3 -51.75 -9.58 44.57
CA SER A 3 -51.65 -11.03 44.81
C SER A 3 -51.31 -11.77 43.50
N GLU A 4 -50.74 -12.96 43.66
CA GLU A 4 -50.41 -13.98 42.66
C GLU A 4 -51.63 -14.74 42.07
N LEU A 5 -51.30 -15.69 41.18
CA LEU A 5 -51.97 -16.95 40.77
C LEU A 5 -52.67 -16.90 39.38
N THR A 6 -52.06 -17.39 38.29
CA THR A 6 -51.82 -18.80 37.81
C THR A 6 -53.06 -19.57 37.35
N GLU A 7 -53.13 -19.95 36.06
CA GLU A 7 -53.46 -21.31 35.54
C GLU A 7 -53.26 -21.33 34.00
N LYS A 8 -52.29 -22.03 33.39
CA LYS A 8 -52.11 -23.48 33.06
C LYS A 8 -52.96 -24.02 31.87
N THR A 9 -52.24 -24.45 30.82
CA THR A 9 -52.46 -25.63 29.92
C THR A 9 -53.77 -25.69 29.09
N ASP A 10 -53.82 -26.08 27.82
CA ASP A 10 -53.30 -27.33 27.23
C ASP A 10 -53.35 -27.28 25.68
N ILE A 11 -52.52 -28.12 25.08
CA ILE A 11 -52.24 -28.33 23.65
C ILE A 11 -53.21 -29.38 23.09
N ARG A 12 -53.81 -29.15 21.90
CA ARG A 12 -54.25 -30.22 20.98
C ARG A 12 -54.18 -29.82 19.48
N GLU A 13 -53.16 -30.38 18.84
CA GLU A 13 -53.11 -31.08 17.53
C GLU A 13 -54.06 -30.74 16.35
N ALA A 14 -53.42 -30.31 15.23
CA ALA A 14 -53.53 -30.76 13.80
C ALA A 14 -54.89 -30.67 13.05
N PRO A 15 -54.97 -30.64 11.68
CA PRO A 15 -54.01 -31.23 10.72
C PRO A 15 -53.64 -30.43 9.44
N LEU A 16 -52.62 -30.98 8.79
CA LEU A 16 -52.01 -30.67 7.48
C LEU A 16 -52.99 -30.63 6.28
N ALA A 17 -52.76 -29.70 5.33
CA ALA A 17 -52.87 -29.99 3.90
C ALA A 17 -52.07 -29.00 3.03
N ARG A 18 -51.37 -29.58 2.05
CA ARG A 18 -50.42 -28.99 1.09
C ARG A 18 -51.15 -28.17 0.01
N ARG A 19 -50.47 -27.19 -0.60
CA ARG A 19 -50.38 -27.04 -2.07
C ARG A 19 -49.33 -26.00 -2.51
N HIS A 20 -48.30 -26.50 -3.20
CA HIS A 20 -47.43 -25.74 -4.09
C HIS A 20 -48.21 -25.25 -5.31
N ILE A 21 -48.05 -23.99 -5.70
CA ILE A 21 -48.51 -23.47 -6.99
C ILE A 21 -47.28 -23.15 -7.85
N ARG A 22 -47.03 -24.01 -8.84
CA ARG A 22 -46.14 -23.76 -9.99
C ARG A 22 -46.87 -22.89 -11.00
N ARG A 23 -46.21 -21.88 -11.57
CA ARG A 23 -46.70 -21.12 -12.74
C ARG A 23 -46.35 -21.86 -14.03
N PRO A 24 -47.26 -21.92 -15.04
CA PRO A 24 -47.03 -22.68 -16.26
C PRO A 24 -46.29 -21.87 -17.34
N TRP A 25 -45.48 -22.59 -18.10
CA TRP A 25 -44.78 -22.20 -19.32
C TRP A 25 -45.78 -22.23 -20.49
N LYS A 26 -45.84 -21.18 -21.32
CA LYS A 26 -46.60 -21.17 -22.59
C LYS A 26 -45.65 -20.88 -23.76
N ASN A 27 -45.60 -21.85 -24.67
CA ASN A 27 -45.02 -21.73 -26.00
C ASN A 27 -45.90 -20.81 -26.86
N ALA A 28 -45.27 -19.92 -27.64
CA ALA A 28 -45.86 -19.34 -28.84
C ALA A 28 -44.74 -18.93 -29.80
N HIS A 29 -44.63 -19.67 -30.91
CA HIS A 29 -43.96 -19.19 -32.13
C HIS A 29 -44.73 -17.99 -32.69
N PRO A 30 -44.05 -17.06 -33.37
CA PRO A 30 -44.66 -16.38 -34.50
C PRO A 30 -43.86 -16.60 -35.78
N SER A 31 -44.64 -17.00 -36.77
CA SER A 31 -44.44 -17.06 -38.21
C SER A 31 -43.93 -15.76 -38.84
N LEU A 32 -43.13 -15.96 -39.89
CA LEU A 32 -42.80 -14.99 -40.94
C LEU A 32 -44.07 -14.43 -41.61
N THR A 33 -44.13 -13.11 -41.83
CA THR A 33 -44.78 -12.44 -42.98
C THR A 33 -44.39 -10.94 -43.00
N PRO A 34 -44.42 -10.30 -44.19
CA PRO A 34 -43.52 -9.19 -44.54
C PRO A 34 -44.12 -7.81 -44.25
N VAL A 35 -43.27 -6.85 -43.88
CA VAL A 35 -43.62 -5.42 -43.77
C VAL A 35 -42.56 -4.65 -44.57
N ARG A 36 -42.87 -4.24 -45.80
CA ARG A 36 -43.37 -2.92 -46.22
C ARG A 36 -42.35 -1.79 -45.96
N GLU A 37 -41.83 -1.26 -47.06
CA GLU A 37 -41.03 -0.05 -47.16
C GLU A 37 -41.66 1.11 -46.39
N GLY A 38 -40.82 1.79 -45.60
CA GLY A 38 -41.20 2.97 -44.84
C GLY A 38 -39.93 3.65 -44.33
N THR A 39 -39.50 4.66 -45.08
CA THR A 39 -38.38 5.56 -44.81
C THR A 39 -38.36 6.05 -43.36
N LEU A 40 -37.32 5.67 -42.61
CA LEU A 40 -36.91 6.33 -41.38
C LEU A 40 -35.40 6.58 -41.44
N LEU A 41 -35.08 7.87 -41.34
CA LEU A 41 -33.75 8.46 -41.28
C LEU A 41 -32.84 7.67 -40.32
N LEU A 42 -31.75 7.12 -40.84
CA LEU A 42 -30.63 6.63 -40.02
C LEU A 42 -29.52 7.69 -39.99
N PRO A 43 -28.94 7.97 -38.81
CA PRO A 43 -27.83 8.91 -38.68
C PRO A 43 -26.61 8.42 -39.46
N ASN A 44 -25.95 9.35 -40.15
CA ASN A 44 -24.59 9.19 -40.65
C ASN A 44 -23.64 9.01 -39.46
N ASP A 45 -23.40 7.78 -39.04
CA ASP A 45 -22.22 7.42 -38.26
C ASP A 45 -21.42 6.39 -39.05
N HIS A 46 -20.51 6.90 -39.89
CA HIS A 46 -19.32 6.16 -40.26
C HIS A 46 -18.44 5.97 -39.00
N GLU A 47 -18.86 5.12 -38.06
CA GLU A 47 -17.89 4.46 -37.17
C GLU A 47 -17.20 3.38 -38.00
N SER A 48 -16.14 3.80 -38.71
CA SER A 48 -15.20 2.90 -39.36
C SER A 48 -14.80 1.79 -38.39
N ALA A 49 -15.16 0.53 -38.71
CA ALA A 49 -14.63 -0.62 -38.02
C ALA A 49 -13.09 -0.50 -37.96
N PRO A 50 -12.44 -0.73 -36.81
CA PRO A 50 -11.00 -0.55 -36.68
C PRO A 50 -10.29 -1.41 -37.72
N SER A 51 -9.43 -0.80 -38.54
CA SER A 51 -8.62 -1.53 -39.51
C SER A 51 -7.75 -2.54 -38.78
N PHE A 52 -7.75 -3.78 -39.26
CA PHE A 52 -6.95 -4.86 -38.70
C PHE A 52 -5.46 -4.54 -38.86
N ARG A 53 -4.70 -4.62 -37.77
CA ARG A 53 -3.26 -4.26 -37.72
C ARG A 53 -2.35 -5.41 -37.29
N GLY A 54 -2.89 -6.49 -36.71
CA GLY A 54 -2.11 -7.66 -36.35
C GLY A 54 -2.75 -8.54 -35.28
N TRP A 55 -2.16 -9.71 -35.03
CA TRP A 55 -2.56 -10.65 -33.98
C TRP A 55 -1.61 -10.57 -32.79
N ILE A 56 -2.16 -10.53 -31.58
CA ILE A 56 -1.40 -10.73 -30.35
C ILE A 56 -1.50 -12.20 -29.97
N LEU A 57 -0.38 -12.91 -30.05
CA LEU A 57 -0.29 -14.32 -29.76
C LEU A 57 0.10 -14.55 -28.31
N TYR A 58 -0.63 -15.45 -27.65
CA TYR A 58 -0.38 -15.82 -26.27
C TYR A 58 -0.55 -17.31 -26.05
N ASP A 59 0.05 -17.82 -24.99
CA ASP A 59 -0.10 -19.21 -24.57
C ASP A 59 -1.49 -19.44 -23.94
N GLY A 60 -2.36 -20.18 -24.63
CA GLY A 60 -3.71 -20.51 -24.19
C GLY A 60 -3.77 -21.47 -23.00
N ASP A 61 -2.74 -22.31 -22.82
CA ASP A 61 -2.68 -23.31 -21.74
C ASP A 61 -2.17 -22.70 -20.44
N CYS A 62 -1.58 -21.50 -20.49
CA CYS A 62 -1.17 -20.75 -19.30
C CYS A 62 -2.34 -19.92 -18.73
N PRO A 63 -2.81 -20.19 -17.48
CA PRO A 63 -3.89 -19.43 -16.86
C PRO A 63 -3.56 -17.94 -16.73
N SER A 64 -2.29 -17.59 -16.55
CA SER A 64 -1.84 -16.22 -16.40
C SER A 64 -1.79 -15.44 -17.72
N CYS A 65 -1.45 -16.09 -18.82
CA CYS A 65 -1.48 -15.51 -20.16
C CYS A 65 -2.93 -15.31 -20.61
N THR A 66 -3.79 -16.32 -20.41
CA THR A 66 -5.22 -16.24 -20.71
C THR A 66 -5.94 -15.14 -19.90
N ALA A 67 -5.64 -15.00 -18.61
CA ALA A 67 -6.19 -13.92 -17.80
C ALA A 67 -5.73 -12.52 -18.28
N SER A 68 -4.46 -12.40 -18.71
CA SER A 68 -3.92 -11.15 -19.24
C SER A 68 -4.55 -10.80 -20.59
N ALA A 69 -4.65 -11.77 -21.50
CA ALA A 69 -5.32 -11.60 -22.79
C ALA A 69 -6.76 -11.10 -22.62
N ARG A 70 -7.55 -11.73 -21.73
CA ARG A 70 -8.94 -11.29 -21.44
C ARG A 70 -9.03 -9.87 -20.89
N ARG A 71 -8.10 -9.48 -20.02
CA ARG A 71 -8.08 -8.14 -19.42
C ARG A 71 -7.77 -7.05 -20.45
N PHE A 72 -6.89 -7.34 -21.41
CA PHE A 72 -6.44 -6.37 -22.39
C PHE A 72 -7.14 -6.47 -23.75
N ASP A 73 -7.96 -7.50 -23.99
CA ASP A 73 -8.70 -7.71 -25.24
C ASP A 73 -9.49 -6.47 -25.67
N ARG A 74 -10.30 -5.89 -24.77
CA ARG A 74 -11.11 -4.70 -25.09
C ARG A 74 -10.26 -3.50 -25.53
N ILE A 75 -9.05 -3.36 -25.01
CA ILE A 75 -8.17 -2.21 -25.25
C ILE A 75 -7.47 -2.36 -26.62
N PHE A 76 -6.97 -3.55 -26.93
CA PHE A 76 -6.21 -3.81 -28.16
C PHE A 76 -7.11 -4.17 -29.35
N ARG A 77 -8.25 -4.83 -29.13
CA ARG A 77 -9.25 -5.10 -30.17
C ARG A 77 -9.80 -3.81 -30.80
N ARG A 78 -10.04 -2.77 -29.99
CA ARG A 78 -10.43 -1.42 -30.48
C ARG A 78 -9.33 -0.71 -31.28
N ARG A 79 -8.08 -1.19 -31.19
CA ARG A 79 -6.89 -0.64 -31.87
C ARG A 79 -6.41 -1.51 -33.04
N GLY A 80 -7.20 -2.51 -33.45
CA GLY A 80 -6.87 -3.40 -34.57
C GLY A 80 -6.00 -4.60 -34.21
N PHE A 81 -5.80 -4.90 -32.91
CA PHE A 81 -4.98 -6.02 -32.43
C PHE A 81 -5.80 -7.04 -31.61
N PRO A 82 -6.52 -7.97 -32.25
CA PRO A 82 -7.17 -9.09 -31.56
C PRO A 82 -6.17 -10.08 -30.96
N PHE A 83 -6.55 -10.69 -29.83
CA PHE A 83 -5.79 -11.79 -29.21
C PHE A 83 -6.15 -13.13 -29.85
N LEU A 84 -5.15 -14.00 -30.03
CA LEU A 84 -5.32 -15.34 -30.54
C LEU A 84 -4.43 -16.35 -29.78
N PRO A 85 -4.98 -17.50 -29.35
CA PRO A 85 -4.16 -18.56 -28.76
C PRO A 85 -3.16 -19.10 -29.77
N LEU A 86 -1.93 -19.34 -29.35
CA LEU A 86 -0.89 -19.96 -30.17
C LEU A 86 -1.31 -21.33 -30.71
N GLN A 87 -2.04 -22.12 -29.91
CA GLN A 87 -2.51 -23.47 -30.22
C GLN A 87 -3.44 -23.54 -31.45
N THR A 88 -3.71 -22.40 -32.11
CA THR A 88 -4.43 -22.31 -33.36
C THR A 88 -3.57 -22.87 -34.50
N LYS A 89 -4.07 -23.91 -35.19
CA LYS A 89 -3.34 -24.70 -36.20
C LYS A 89 -2.59 -23.88 -37.27
N TRP A 90 -3.19 -22.80 -37.78
CA TRP A 90 -2.56 -21.97 -38.81
C TRP A 90 -1.41 -21.10 -38.27
N VAL A 91 -1.49 -20.67 -37.00
CA VAL A 91 -0.44 -19.87 -36.32
C VAL A 91 0.80 -20.71 -36.09
N MET A 92 0.61 -21.96 -35.62
CA MET A 92 1.71 -22.90 -35.40
C MET A 92 2.46 -23.21 -36.70
N HIS A 93 1.74 -23.38 -37.80
CA HIS A 93 2.33 -23.59 -39.12
C HIS A 93 3.08 -22.35 -39.63
N GLN A 94 2.61 -21.14 -39.33
CA GLN A 94 3.29 -19.91 -39.75
C GLN A 94 4.56 -19.61 -38.94
N LEU A 95 4.59 -20.00 -37.66
CA LEU A 95 5.75 -19.80 -36.77
C LEU A 95 6.73 -20.99 -36.77
N GLY A 96 6.43 -22.07 -37.53
CA GLY A 96 7.28 -23.26 -37.59
C GLY A 96 7.38 -24.04 -36.29
N LEU A 97 6.37 -23.97 -35.42
CA LEU A 97 6.36 -24.60 -34.10
C LEU A 97 5.68 -25.99 -34.12
N GLU A 98 6.30 -26.99 -33.48
CA GLU A 98 5.71 -28.33 -33.35
C GLU A 98 4.44 -28.32 -32.45
N PRO A 99 3.46 -29.22 -32.70
CA PRO A 99 2.27 -29.37 -31.86
C PRO A 99 2.63 -29.63 -30.39
N GLY A 100 2.39 -28.65 -29.51
CA GLY A 100 2.68 -28.77 -28.07
C GLY A 100 3.99 -28.12 -27.60
N ALA A 101 4.73 -27.44 -28.48
CA ALA A 101 5.89 -26.66 -28.05
C ALA A 101 5.46 -25.45 -27.19
N PRO A 102 6.00 -25.25 -25.98
CA PRO A 102 5.70 -24.10 -25.16
C PRO A 102 6.26 -22.83 -25.81
N LEU A 103 5.44 -21.80 -25.95
CA LEU A 103 5.98 -20.46 -26.22
C LEU A 103 6.78 -20.03 -25.00
N GLU A 104 8.07 -19.76 -25.17
CA GLU A 104 8.87 -19.11 -24.12
C GLU A 104 8.48 -17.62 -23.99
N GLU A 105 7.98 -16.99 -25.05
CA GLU A 105 7.69 -15.56 -25.08
C GLU A 105 6.32 -15.23 -25.73
N MET A 106 5.81 -14.01 -25.57
CA MET A 106 4.63 -13.49 -26.27
C MET A 106 5.05 -12.97 -27.64
N HIS A 107 4.20 -13.15 -28.66
CA HIS A 107 4.47 -12.71 -30.02
C HIS A 107 3.38 -11.76 -30.52
N VAL A 108 3.74 -10.83 -31.40
CA VAL A 108 2.83 -9.97 -32.13
C VAL A 108 3.11 -10.13 -33.62
N LEU A 109 2.14 -10.70 -34.33
CA LEU A 109 2.16 -10.81 -35.79
C LEU A 109 1.47 -9.59 -36.39
N THR A 110 2.22 -8.70 -37.00
CA THR A 110 1.66 -7.52 -37.68
C THR A 110 0.97 -7.91 -39.00
N SER A 111 0.06 -7.06 -39.50
CA SER A 111 -0.56 -7.25 -40.82
C SER A 111 0.44 -7.22 -41.99
N GLU A 112 1.65 -6.71 -41.74
CA GLU A 112 2.77 -6.66 -42.70
C GLU A 112 3.64 -7.94 -42.66
N GLY A 113 3.28 -8.93 -41.82
CA GLY A 113 3.98 -10.20 -41.72
C GLY A 113 5.22 -10.19 -40.81
N GLN A 114 5.45 -9.11 -40.04
CA GLN A 114 6.53 -9.07 -39.05
C GLN A 114 6.09 -9.81 -37.77
N ASP A 115 6.96 -10.70 -37.29
CA ASP A 115 6.87 -11.32 -35.97
C ASP A 115 7.75 -10.57 -34.96
N ILE A 116 7.13 -10.05 -33.91
CA ILE A 116 7.80 -9.32 -32.82
C ILE A 116 7.61 -10.11 -31.54
N ALA A 117 8.71 -10.49 -30.87
CA ALA A 117 8.68 -11.34 -29.69
C ALA A 117 9.03 -10.60 -28.38
N GLY A 118 8.61 -11.20 -27.26
CA GLY A 118 9.10 -10.90 -25.92
C GLY A 118 8.92 -9.46 -25.45
N THR A 119 10.01 -8.86 -24.96
CA THR A 119 10.01 -7.48 -24.46
C THR A 119 9.74 -6.47 -25.58
N ASP A 120 10.20 -6.76 -26.79
CA ASP A 120 10.00 -5.87 -27.93
C ASP A 120 8.53 -5.87 -28.38
N ALA A 121 7.83 -7.01 -28.24
CA ALA A 121 6.38 -7.10 -28.43
C ALA A 121 5.62 -6.22 -27.42
N LEU A 122 6.03 -6.25 -26.14
CA LEU A 122 5.44 -5.40 -25.10
C LEU A 122 5.68 -3.91 -25.35
N LEU A 123 6.89 -3.53 -25.77
CA LEU A 123 7.21 -2.14 -26.09
C LEU A 123 6.47 -1.66 -27.35
N PHE A 124 6.33 -2.52 -28.36
CA PHE A 124 5.52 -2.24 -29.55
C PHE A 124 4.06 -1.96 -29.19
N LEU A 125 3.46 -2.80 -28.34
CA LEU A 125 2.08 -2.62 -27.87
C LEU A 125 1.93 -1.41 -26.94
N ALA A 126 2.91 -1.12 -26.10
CA ALA A 126 2.91 0.05 -25.20
C ALA A 126 2.90 1.38 -25.96
N ARG A 127 3.55 1.46 -27.14
CA ARG A 127 3.52 2.65 -28.01
C ARG A 127 2.12 2.97 -28.53
N GLN A 128 1.22 2.00 -28.59
CA GLN A 128 -0.17 2.17 -29.05
C GLN A 128 -1.11 2.70 -27.95
N ILE A 129 -0.59 2.92 -26.73
CA ILE A 129 -1.35 3.32 -25.56
C ILE A 129 -0.72 4.58 -24.96
N TRP A 130 -1.46 5.70 -25.00
CA TRP A 130 -0.96 7.01 -24.56
C TRP A 130 -0.44 7.01 -23.11
N TRP A 131 -1.10 6.29 -22.18
CA TRP A 131 -0.67 6.22 -20.78
C TRP A 131 0.50 5.27 -20.54
N ALA A 132 0.81 4.37 -21.48
CA ALA A 132 1.94 3.44 -21.39
C ALA A 132 3.23 4.02 -21.99
N TRP A 133 3.14 5.20 -22.62
CA TRP A 133 4.28 5.91 -23.21
C TRP A 133 5.46 6.14 -22.25
N PRO A 134 5.27 6.45 -20.93
CA PRO A 134 6.40 6.56 -20.00
C PRO A 134 7.27 5.31 -19.90
N VAL A 135 6.70 4.11 -20.11
CA VAL A 135 7.45 2.84 -20.13
C VAL A 135 8.36 2.76 -21.35
N VAL A 136 7.88 3.26 -22.49
CA VAL A 136 8.66 3.36 -23.73
C VAL A 136 9.80 4.38 -23.57
N GLY A 137 9.54 5.52 -22.91
CA GLY A 137 10.57 6.51 -22.60
C GLY A 137 11.64 5.97 -21.65
N LEU A 138 11.23 5.20 -20.64
CA LEU A 138 12.15 4.55 -19.70
C LEU A 138 13.06 3.53 -20.41
N ALA A 139 12.51 2.75 -21.34
CA ALA A 139 13.26 1.74 -22.10
C ALA A 139 14.37 2.32 -23.01
N GLN A 140 14.30 3.62 -23.35
CA GLN A 140 15.31 4.32 -24.16
C GLN A 140 16.55 4.74 -23.35
N LEU A 141 16.51 4.64 -22.01
CA LEU A 141 17.68 4.91 -21.17
C LEU A 141 18.74 3.80 -21.34
N PRO A 142 20.04 4.15 -21.37
CA PRO A 142 21.11 3.18 -21.55
C PRO A 142 21.06 2.11 -20.45
N GLY A 143 20.98 0.83 -20.87
CA GLY A 143 20.91 -0.33 -19.97
C GLY A 143 19.50 -0.70 -19.47
N MET A 144 18.49 0.15 -19.66
CA MET A 144 17.13 -0.14 -19.18
C MET A 144 16.42 -1.21 -20.01
N HIS A 145 16.62 -1.22 -21.33
CA HIS A 145 16.10 -2.29 -22.20
C HIS A 145 16.61 -3.67 -21.76
N LYS A 146 17.90 -3.79 -21.41
CA LYS A 146 18.49 -5.03 -20.86
C LYS A 146 17.87 -5.44 -19.52
N LEU A 147 17.51 -4.46 -18.67
CA LEU A 147 16.84 -4.73 -17.41
C LEU A 147 15.40 -5.22 -17.61
N LEU A 148 14.67 -4.60 -18.54
CA LEU A 148 13.31 -5.01 -18.92
C LEU A 148 13.31 -6.42 -19.51
N ASP A 149 14.25 -6.71 -20.39
CA ASP A 149 14.46 -8.02 -21.00
C ASP A 149 14.74 -9.11 -19.95
N ARG A 150 15.66 -8.83 -19.02
CA ARG A 150 15.98 -9.74 -17.91
C ARG A 150 14.78 -9.97 -16.98
N SER A 151 14.01 -8.91 -16.73
CA SER A 151 12.81 -8.98 -15.90
C SER A 151 11.70 -9.78 -16.59
N TYR A 152 11.49 -9.56 -17.87
CA TYR A 152 10.51 -10.27 -18.69
C TYR A 152 10.84 -11.77 -18.78
N ARG A 153 12.09 -12.13 -19.11
CA ARG A 153 12.53 -13.54 -19.13
C ARG A 153 12.42 -14.22 -17.77
N TRP A 154 12.72 -13.51 -16.68
CA TRP A 154 12.51 -14.04 -15.33
C TRP A 154 11.02 -14.34 -15.07
N ILE A 155 10.11 -13.45 -15.47
CA ILE A 155 8.65 -13.70 -15.36
C ILE A 155 8.21 -14.85 -16.26
N ALA A 156 8.71 -14.91 -17.50
CA ALA A 156 8.38 -15.94 -18.47
C ALA A 156 8.83 -17.33 -18.03
N THR A 157 9.96 -17.44 -17.35
CA THR A 157 10.49 -18.69 -16.79
C THR A 157 9.85 -19.10 -15.45
N HIS A 158 9.21 -18.16 -14.74
CA HIS A 158 8.59 -18.42 -13.42
C HIS A 158 7.05 -18.40 -13.47
N ARG A 159 6.44 -18.28 -14.66
CA ARG A 159 5.00 -18.52 -14.81
C ARG A 159 4.80 -20.03 -14.70
N GLY A 160 4.23 -20.49 -13.59
CA GLY A 160 4.05 -21.92 -13.27
C GLY A 160 3.08 -22.61 -14.22
N CYS A 161 3.51 -22.85 -15.45
CA CYS A 161 2.88 -23.73 -16.40
C CYS A 161 3.24 -25.16 -15.99
N ASP A 162 2.45 -25.75 -15.09
CA ASP A 162 2.50 -27.20 -14.90
C ASP A 162 1.95 -27.84 -16.19
N HIS A 163 2.80 -28.57 -16.91
CA HIS A 163 2.39 -29.41 -18.03
C HIS A 163 1.47 -30.53 -17.51
N VAL A 164 0.18 -30.23 -17.30
CA VAL A 164 -0.85 -31.24 -17.04
C VAL A 164 -1.46 -31.65 -18.38
N ALA A 165 -0.67 -32.40 -19.13
CA ALA A 165 -1.15 -33.26 -20.21
C ALA A 165 -0.19 -34.44 -20.36
N CYS A 166 -0.02 -35.23 -19.30
CA CYS A 166 0.40 -36.62 -19.43
C CYS A 166 -0.58 -37.48 -18.64
N GLU A 167 -1.36 -38.21 -19.41
CA GLU A 167 -2.41 -39.16 -19.04
C GLU A 167 -1.83 -40.28 -18.16
N VAL A 168 -2.32 -40.41 -16.92
CA VAL A 168 -2.23 -41.68 -16.18
C VAL A 168 -3.56 -41.95 -15.47
N ASP A 169 -4.28 -42.90 -16.03
CA ASP A 169 -5.44 -43.58 -15.46
C ASP A 169 -5.09 -44.20 -14.09
N MET A 170 -5.74 -43.74 -13.02
CA MET A 170 -5.79 -44.48 -11.75
C MET A 170 -7.23 -44.53 -11.23
N ARG A 171 -7.86 -45.66 -11.58
CA ARG A 171 -9.10 -46.21 -11.06
C ARG A 171 -9.21 -46.14 -9.52
N ARG A 172 -10.40 -45.69 -9.06
CA ARG A 172 -11.23 -46.24 -7.97
C ARG A 172 -10.56 -46.56 -6.60
N ARG A 173 -11.04 -45.89 -5.52
CA ARG A 173 -12.06 -46.45 -4.58
C ARG A 173 -12.42 -45.49 -3.42
N ARG A 174 -13.74 -45.30 -3.29
CA ARG A 174 -14.60 -45.04 -2.10
C ARG A 174 -13.95 -44.85 -0.73
N GLY A 175 -14.44 -43.83 -0.03
CA GLY A 175 -14.40 -43.73 1.43
C GLY A 175 -15.13 -42.50 1.96
N SER A 176 -16.45 -42.48 1.83
CA SER A 176 -17.35 -41.47 2.43
C SER A 176 -17.18 -41.41 3.95
N ARG A 177 -16.86 -40.23 4.49
CA ARG A 177 -17.25 -39.85 5.85
C ARG A 177 -17.65 -38.38 5.88
N LEU A 178 -18.94 -38.17 6.14
CA LEU A 178 -19.57 -36.89 6.36
C LEU A 178 -18.91 -36.17 7.54
N PHE A 179 -18.35 -34.99 7.30
CA PHE A 179 -18.15 -33.98 8.32
C PHE A 179 -18.92 -32.73 7.90
N ARG A 180 -19.91 -32.38 8.71
CA ARG A 180 -20.79 -31.21 8.54
C ARG A 180 -19.97 -29.98 8.91
N SER A 181 -19.51 -29.22 7.92
CA SER A 181 -18.82 -27.94 8.13
C SER A 181 -19.83 -26.79 8.19
N ALA A 182 -19.70 -25.99 9.25
CA ALA A 182 -20.29 -24.66 9.40
C ALA A 182 -19.92 -23.74 8.21
N PRO A 183 -20.66 -22.64 7.94
CA PRO A 183 -20.44 -21.82 6.75
C PRO A 183 -19.04 -21.17 6.80
N GLY A 184 -18.12 -21.78 6.05
CA GLY A 184 -16.74 -21.36 5.94
C GLY A 184 -16.62 -20.10 5.09
N ARG A 185 -15.92 -19.10 5.65
CA ARG A 185 -15.30 -18.02 4.88
C ARG A 185 -14.43 -18.64 3.78
N ALA A 186 -14.55 -18.12 2.56
CA ALA A 186 -13.81 -18.58 1.40
C ALA A 186 -12.27 -18.60 1.65
N PRO A 187 -11.52 -19.56 1.09
CA PRO A 187 -10.08 -19.68 1.30
C PRO A 187 -9.33 -18.53 0.61
N PHE A 188 -8.63 -17.71 1.39
CA PHE A 188 -7.72 -16.66 0.95
C PHE A 188 -6.37 -17.25 0.48
N LEU A 189 -6.37 -18.17 -0.49
CA LEU A 189 -5.14 -18.88 -0.91
C LEU A 189 -4.58 -18.49 -2.28
N GLU A 190 -5.20 -17.56 -3.01
CA GLU A 190 -4.69 -17.08 -4.31
C GLU A 190 -4.39 -15.57 -4.36
N ALA A 191 -4.15 -14.93 -3.22
CA ALA A 191 -3.66 -13.54 -3.21
C ALA A 191 -2.12 -13.51 -3.39
N GLY A 192 -1.62 -14.10 -4.48
CA GLY A 192 -0.28 -13.76 -4.98
C GLY A 192 -0.29 -12.30 -5.44
N TRP A 193 0.83 -11.58 -5.33
CA TRP A 193 1.10 -10.14 -5.61
C TRP A 193 0.29 -9.38 -6.69
N LYS A 194 -0.45 -10.05 -7.58
CA LYS A 194 -1.14 -9.49 -8.74
C LYS A 194 -2.44 -8.70 -8.45
N PRO A 195 -3.37 -9.08 -7.55
CA PRO A 195 -4.54 -8.26 -7.24
C PRO A 195 -4.16 -7.03 -6.40
N LEU A 196 -3.17 -7.14 -5.51
CA LEU A 196 -2.81 -6.07 -4.58
C LEU A 196 -2.12 -4.88 -5.27
N LEU A 197 -1.28 -5.12 -6.27
CA LEU A 197 -0.54 -4.05 -6.96
C LEU A 197 -1.38 -3.35 -8.03
N LEU A 198 -2.27 -4.06 -8.71
CA LEU A 198 -3.15 -3.51 -9.75
C LEU A 198 -4.37 -2.78 -9.16
N GLU A 199 -4.91 -3.22 -8.02
CA GLU A 199 -5.96 -2.48 -7.30
C GLU A 199 -5.39 -1.31 -6.48
N ALA A 200 -4.12 -1.39 -6.06
CA ALA A 200 -3.44 -0.28 -5.38
C ALA A 200 -2.70 0.67 -6.32
N LEU A 201 -2.60 0.37 -7.63
CA LEU A 201 -1.89 1.23 -8.59
C LEU A 201 -2.37 2.70 -8.50
N PRO A 202 -3.69 2.99 -8.47
CA PRO A 202 -4.20 4.36 -8.30
C PRO A 202 -3.83 4.98 -6.94
N ALA A 203 -3.69 4.16 -5.90
CA ALA A 203 -3.32 4.59 -4.56
C ALA A 203 -1.83 5.01 -4.47
N TRP A 204 -0.96 4.33 -5.22
CA TRP A 204 0.47 4.65 -5.30
C TRP A 204 0.77 5.85 -6.22
N ILE A 205 -0.11 6.16 -7.18
CA ILE A 205 0.07 7.31 -8.08
C ILE A 205 0.23 8.61 -7.29
N ALA A 206 -0.56 8.86 -6.25
CA ALA A 206 -0.42 10.09 -5.47
C ALA A 206 0.89 10.12 -4.68
N LEU A 207 1.28 9.00 -4.05
CA LEU A 207 2.50 8.92 -3.25
C LEU A 207 3.78 9.11 -4.08
N ILE A 208 3.78 8.67 -5.34
CA ILE A 208 4.92 8.82 -6.25
C ILE A 208 4.81 10.13 -7.06
N GLY A 209 3.63 10.41 -7.60
CA GLY A 209 3.38 11.55 -8.49
C GLY A 209 3.48 12.90 -7.79
N LEU A 210 2.97 13.04 -6.55
CA LEU A 210 3.04 14.32 -5.83
C LEU A 210 4.48 14.76 -5.56
N PRO A 211 5.37 13.93 -4.99
CA PRO A 211 6.78 14.33 -4.82
C PRO A 211 7.48 14.64 -6.15
N ILE A 212 7.26 13.84 -7.20
CA ILE A 212 7.83 14.08 -8.53
C ILE A 212 7.39 15.44 -9.10
N SER A 213 6.10 15.79 -8.94
CA SER A 213 5.55 17.05 -9.43
C SER A 213 6.18 18.28 -8.77
N VAL A 214 6.72 18.12 -7.55
CA VAL A 214 7.34 19.20 -6.77
C VAL A 214 8.82 19.39 -7.14
N LEU A 215 9.50 18.36 -7.64
CA LEU A 215 10.95 18.42 -7.93
C LEU A 215 11.37 19.60 -8.83
N PRO A 216 10.64 19.99 -9.90
CA PRO A 216 11.02 21.15 -10.72
C PRO A 216 11.04 22.48 -9.96
N LEU A 217 10.36 22.57 -8.82
CA LEU A 217 10.29 23.78 -8.00
C LEU A 217 11.53 23.94 -7.10
N ARG A 218 12.41 22.94 -7.01
CA ARG A 218 13.60 22.96 -6.15
C ARG A 218 14.47 24.19 -6.35
N ASN A 219 14.67 24.62 -7.59
CA ASN A 219 15.53 25.76 -7.92
C ASN A 219 14.76 27.10 -7.96
N ARG A 220 13.45 27.09 -7.63
CA ARG A 220 12.58 28.28 -7.66
C ARG A 220 12.14 28.74 -6.26
N LEU A 221 12.35 27.91 -5.25
CA LEU A 221 11.94 28.13 -3.87
C LEU A 221 13.16 28.17 -2.97
N GLU A 222 13.02 28.84 -1.82
CA GLU A 222 14.03 28.73 -0.77
C GLU A 222 14.12 27.28 -0.27
N PRO A 223 15.31 26.80 0.14
CA PRO A 223 15.51 25.41 0.54
C PRO A 223 14.51 24.91 1.59
N TRP A 224 14.17 25.76 2.56
CA TRP A 224 13.19 25.42 3.59
C TRP A 224 11.76 25.33 3.06
N GLN A 225 11.37 26.20 2.12
CA GLN A 225 10.05 26.16 1.49
C GLN A 225 9.91 24.88 0.66
N PHE A 226 10.93 24.56 -0.14
CA PHE A 226 10.99 23.32 -0.91
C PHE A 226 10.92 22.09 0.00
N MET A 227 11.63 22.09 1.14
CA MET A 227 11.54 21.04 2.14
C MET A 227 10.10 20.82 2.62
N TRP A 228 9.42 21.86 3.08
CA TRP A 228 8.03 21.73 3.53
C TRP A 228 7.09 21.27 2.42
N LEU A 229 7.31 21.73 1.19
CA LEU A 229 6.50 21.35 0.05
C LEU A 229 6.66 19.85 -0.28
N ILE A 230 7.89 19.33 -0.31
CA ILE A 230 8.12 17.91 -0.58
C ILE A 230 7.67 17.02 0.58
N VAL A 231 7.86 17.45 1.83
CA VAL A 231 7.33 16.76 3.02
C VAL A 231 5.80 16.72 2.96
N GLY A 232 5.15 17.83 2.61
CA GLY A 232 3.71 17.93 2.40
C GLY A 232 3.22 16.98 1.30
N ALA A 233 3.91 16.95 0.16
CA ALA A 233 3.59 16.06 -0.96
C ALA A 233 3.64 14.57 -0.55
N ILE A 234 4.67 14.15 0.18
CA ILE A 234 4.79 12.78 0.70
C ILE A 234 3.70 12.51 1.75
N PHE A 235 3.45 13.45 2.66
CA PHE A 235 2.40 13.34 3.68
C PHE A 235 1.02 13.13 3.05
N PHE A 236 0.62 13.98 2.11
CA PHE A 236 -0.67 13.87 1.41
C PHE A 236 -0.73 12.63 0.51
N GLY A 237 0.40 12.21 -0.08
CA GLY A 237 0.50 10.95 -0.80
C GLY A 237 0.23 9.73 0.09
N CYS A 238 0.78 9.70 1.30
CA CYS A 238 0.51 8.67 2.31
C CYS A 238 -0.96 8.69 2.79
N LYS A 239 -1.52 9.89 3.01
CA LYS A 239 -2.94 10.08 3.34
C LYS A 239 -3.87 9.55 2.25
N TRP A 240 -3.55 9.83 0.99
CA TRP A 240 -4.29 9.30 -0.14
C TRP A 240 -4.24 7.78 -0.20
N LEU A 241 -3.04 7.19 -0.09
CA LEU A 241 -2.83 5.75 -0.12
C LEU A 241 -3.68 5.03 0.94
N THR A 242 -3.72 5.59 2.15
CA THR A 242 -4.48 5.03 3.27
C THR A 242 -5.99 5.23 3.13
N ALA A 243 -6.42 6.41 2.70
CA ALA A 243 -7.82 6.71 2.44
C ALA A 243 -8.41 5.84 1.30
N TRP A 244 -7.68 5.69 0.19
CA TRP A 244 -8.08 4.83 -0.94
C TRP A 244 -8.32 3.39 -0.48
N ARG A 245 -7.48 2.88 0.42
CA ARG A 245 -7.63 1.52 0.94
C ARG A 245 -8.76 1.37 1.96
N ALA A 246 -9.11 2.44 2.66
CA ALA A 246 -10.23 2.45 3.60
C ALA A 246 -11.60 2.52 2.87
N GLN A 247 -11.64 2.96 1.61
CA GLN A 247 -12.87 2.99 0.80
C GLN A 247 -13.36 1.56 0.53
N LYS A 248 -14.56 1.24 1.01
CA LYS A 248 -15.25 -0.04 0.75
C LYS A 248 -16.34 0.20 -0.31
N PRO A 249 -16.62 -0.76 -1.21
CA PRO A 249 -17.53 -0.58 -2.36
C PRO A 249 -18.93 -0.05 -2.02
N ASN A 250 -19.40 -0.24 -0.78
CA ASN A 250 -20.74 0.12 -0.32
C ASN A 250 -20.75 1.14 0.83
N VAL A 251 -19.63 1.85 1.06
CA VAL A 251 -19.52 2.86 2.12
C VAL A 251 -19.09 4.18 1.49
N HIS A 252 -20.01 5.14 1.42
CA HIS A 252 -19.66 6.50 1.05
C HIS A 252 -18.98 7.18 2.24
N LEU A 253 -17.80 7.77 1.99
CA LEU A 253 -17.10 8.56 3.00
C LEU A 253 -17.80 9.91 3.16
N GLU A 254 -18.14 10.26 4.40
CA GLU A 254 -18.66 11.59 4.73
C GLU A 254 -17.58 12.65 4.54
N LEU A 255 -17.95 13.81 3.98
CA LEU A 255 -17.01 14.87 3.64
C LEU A 255 -16.29 15.45 4.86
N THR A 256 -17.01 15.67 5.96
CA THR A 256 -16.46 16.34 7.16
C THR A 256 -15.39 15.49 7.88
N PRO A 257 -15.63 14.20 8.20
CA PRO A 257 -14.58 13.32 8.73
C PRO A 257 -13.41 13.16 7.76
N THR A 258 -13.67 13.13 6.45
CA THR A 258 -12.61 13.04 5.44
C THR A 258 -11.72 14.29 5.45
N LEU A 259 -12.28 15.50 5.46
CA LEU A 259 -11.49 16.73 5.58
C LEU A 259 -10.73 16.78 6.92
N GLY A 260 -11.36 16.36 8.01
CA GLY A 260 -10.73 16.23 9.31
C GLY A 260 -9.51 15.30 9.28
N TYR A 261 -9.62 14.16 8.59
CA TYR A 261 -8.52 13.22 8.41
C TYR A 261 -7.37 13.83 7.62
N PHE A 262 -7.63 14.50 6.50
CA PHE A 262 -6.58 15.02 5.63
C PHE A 262 -5.84 16.22 6.24
N PHE A 263 -6.56 17.12 6.92
CA PHE A 263 -6.00 18.43 7.32
C PHE A 263 -5.88 18.63 8.83
N ALA A 264 -6.69 17.97 9.64
CA ALA A 264 -6.82 18.26 11.06
C ALA A 264 -6.32 17.11 11.97
N TRP A 265 -5.71 16.07 11.41
CA TRP A 265 -5.08 15.01 12.19
C TRP A 265 -3.85 14.41 11.47
N PRO A 266 -2.66 14.38 12.09
CA PRO A 266 -1.44 13.89 11.42
C PRO A 266 -1.26 12.36 11.34
N GLU A 267 -2.17 11.54 11.88
CA GLU A 267 -2.07 10.06 11.83
C GLU A 267 -2.33 9.47 10.43
N MET A 268 -1.85 8.25 10.16
CA MET A 268 -1.92 7.61 8.84
C MET A 268 -2.80 6.34 8.82
N ASP A 269 -3.82 6.26 9.69
CA ASP A 269 -4.80 5.17 9.69
C ASP A 269 -6.21 5.70 9.37
N ALA A 270 -6.53 5.71 8.07
CA ALA A 270 -7.83 6.14 7.59
C ALA A 270 -8.96 5.19 8.02
N GLU A 271 -8.70 3.89 8.17
CA GLU A 271 -9.75 2.92 8.54
C GLU A 271 -10.21 3.15 9.99
N LYS A 272 -9.26 3.42 10.92
CA LYS A 272 -9.60 3.74 12.31
C LYS A 272 -10.30 5.10 12.44
N PHE A 273 -9.85 6.10 11.68
CA PHE A 273 -10.38 7.47 11.78
C PHE A 273 -11.75 7.66 11.11
N LEU A 274 -11.96 7.03 9.95
CA LEU A 274 -13.18 7.14 9.15
C LEU A 274 -14.21 6.04 9.48
N ALA A 275 -13.89 5.12 10.42
CA ALA A 275 -14.84 4.12 10.88
C ALA A 275 -16.10 4.78 11.47
N PRO A 276 -17.29 4.17 11.27
CA PRO A 276 -18.50 4.64 11.92
C PRO A 276 -18.31 4.77 13.43
N LYS A 277 -18.88 5.84 14.01
CA LYS A 277 -18.75 6.11 15.44
C LYS A 277 -19.14 4.87 16.26
N PRO A 278 -18.31 4.46 17.23
CA PRO A 278 -18.64 3.30 18.06
C PRO A 278 -19.96 3.53 18.82
N SER A 279 -20.67 2.45 19.15
CA SER A 279 -21.92 2.51 19.91
C SER A 279 -21.73 3.22 21.26
N ARG A 280 -22.79 3.87 21.78
CA ARG A 280 -22.78 4.58 23.09
C ARG A 280 -22.15 3.75 24.21
N ALA A 281 -22.45 2.45 24.28
CA ALA A 281 -21.89 1.52 25.27
C ALA A 281 -20.35 1.38 25.19
N ARG A 282 -19.77 1.45 23.98
CA ARG A 282 -18.31 1.42 23.80
C ARG A 282 -17.69 2.79 24.12
N LEU A 283 -18.38 3.90 23.82
CA LEU A 283 -17.97 5.25 24.26
C LEU A 283 -17.88 5.37 25.79
N ASP A 284 -18.81 4.77 26.53
CA ASP A 284 -18.84 4.89 27.99
C ASP A 284 -17.70 4.09 28.67
N CYS A 285 -17.24 2.99 28.06
CA CYS A 285 -16.02 2.28 28.46
C CYS A 285 -14.74 3.13 28.25
N PHE A 286 -14.68 3.92 27.18
CA PHE A 286 -13.55 4.82 26.92
C PHE A 286 -13.49 6.06 27.83
N LYS A 287 -14.65 6.49 28.35
CA LYS A 287 -14.77 7.69 29.18
C LYS A 287 -14.22 7.53 30.60
N GLN A 288 -14.19 6.33 31.17
CA GLN A 288 -14.02 6.18 32.63
C GLN A 288 -12.60 6.40 33.18
N PRO A 289 -11.48 6.03 32.53
CA PRO A 289 -10.14 6.34 33.03
C PRO A 289 -9.51 7.60 32.40
N SER A 290 -9.95 8.01 31.21
CA SER A 290 -9.24 8.99 30.37
C SER A 290 -9.59 10.46 30.68
N LEU A 291 -10.84 10.74 31.07
CA LEU A 291 -11.33 12.12 31.31
C LEU A 291 -10.76 12.74 32.58
N ALA A 292 -10.60 11.97 33.66
CA ALA A 292 -10.02 12.45 34.92
C ALA A 292 -8.55 12.90 34.77
N LEU A 293 -7.82 12.31 33.81
CA LEU A 293 -6.42 12.64 33.51
C LEU A 293 -6.28 13.77 32.48
N LEU A 294 -7.35 14.22 31.82
CA LEU A 294 -7.28 15.26 30.78
C LEU A 294 -6.64 16.57 31.26
N PRO A 295 -6.98 17.13 32.45
CA PRO A 295 -6.34 18.36 32.91
C PRO A 295 -4.83 18.20 33.05
N THR A 296 -4.37 17.06 33.59
CA THR A 296 -2.94 16.79 33.75
C THR A 296 -2.23 16.61 32.39
N LEU A 297 -2.90 16.00 31.41
CA LEU A 297 -2.38 15.84 30.06
C LEU A 297 -2.26 17.19 29.36
N VAL A 298 -3.30 18.02 29.43
CA VAL A 298 -3.32 19.38 28.86
C VAL A 298 -2.22 20.21 29.48
N TRP A 299 -2.10 20.24 30.81
CA TRP A 299 -1.01 20.93 31.50
C TRP A 299 0.37 20.47 31.02
N ARG A 300 0.61 19.14 30.99
CA ARG A 300 1.89 18.58 30.52
C ARG A 300 2.18 18.88 29.06
N ALA A 301 1.17 19.00 28.21
CA ALA A 301 1.35 19.37 26.81
C ALA A 301 1.66 20.86 26.68
N SER A 302 0.88 21.72 27.34
CA SER A 302 1.09 23.17 27.38
C SER A 302 2.46 23.55 27.95
N ALA A 303 2.91 22.89 29.02
CA ALA A 303 4.25 23.12 29.57
C ALA A 303 5.38 22.80 28.57
N LYS A 304 5.21 21.77 27.73
CA LYS A 304 6.19 21.45 26.67
C LYS A 304 6.13 22.44 25.52
N ILE A 305 4.94 22.95 25.18
CA ILE A 305 4.79 24.03 24.19
C ILE A 305 5.53 25.28 24.69
N LEU A 306 5.30 25.67 25.95
CA LEU A 306 5.96 26.82 26.55
C LEU A 306 7.49 26.63 26.57
N LEU A 307 7.98 25.49 27.04
CA LEU A 307 9.42 25.19 27.03
C LEU A 307 9.98 25.23 25.61
N GLY A 308 9.28 24.64 24.65
CA GLY A 308 9.71 24.66 23.25
C GLY A 308 9.71 26.07 22.65
N ALA A 309 8.76 26.92 23.03
CA ALA A 309 8.71 28.33 22.61
C ALA A 309 9.84 29.15 23.23
N VAL A 310 10.15 28.94 24.51
CA VAL A 310 11.30 29.58 25.18
C VAL A 310 12.61 29.15 24.52
N LEU A 311 12.76 27.87 24.16
CA LEU A 311 13.94 27.40 23.44
C LEU A 311 14.04 28.02 22.05
N LEU A 312 12.95 28.00 21.27
CA LEU A 312 12.93 28.45 19.88
C LEU A 312 13.06 29.96 19.74
N PHE A 313 12.28 30.75 20.48
CA PHE A 313 12.22 32.22 20.35
C PHE A 313 13.08 32.96 21.38
N GLY A 314 13.58 32.28 22.42
CA GLY A 314 14.41 32.89 23.46
C GLY A 314 15.85 32.40 23.40
N VAL A 315 16.06 31.14 23.79
CA VAL A 315 17.40 30.58 24.01
C VAL A 315 18.20 30.44 22.71
N ALA A 316 17.54 30.17 21.58
CA ALA A 316 18.22 30.05 20.29
C ALA A 316 19.00 31.32 19.90
N HIS A 317 18.47 32.51 20.21
CA HIS A 317 19.15 33.80 19.96
C HIS A 317 20.44 33.99 20.77
N LEU A 318 20.55 33.32 21.92
CA LEU A 318 21.71 33.45 22.81
C LEU A 318 22.89 32.58 22.35
N ALA A 319 22.66 31.65 21.42
CA ALA A 319 23.69 30.73 20.96
C ALA A 319 24.59 31.40 19.91
N TYR A 320 25.86 31.62 20.26
CA TYR A 320 26.86 32.21 19.36
C TYR A 320 27.15 31.33 18.13
N GLN A 321 27.15 30.00 18.29
CA GLN A 321 27.40 29.06 17.20
C GLN A 321 26.10 28.79 16.43
N PRO A 322 26.03 29.06 15.10
CA PRO A 322 24.78 28.93 14.34
C PRO A 322 24.22 27.50 14.35
N VAL A 323 25.09 26.48 14.30
CA VAL A 323 24.65 25.08 14.39
C VAL A 323 23.96 24.80 15.72
N LEU A 324 24.48 25.33 16.82
CA LEU A 324 23.88 25.17 18.15
C LEU A 324 22.52 25.87 18.23
N ALA A 325 22.42 27.11 17.70
CA ALA A 325 21.15 27.83 17.61
C ALA A 325 20.10 27.01 16.84
N GLY A 326 20.49 26.43 15.70
CA GLY A 326 19.63 25.56 14.90
C GLY A 326 19.19 24.30 15.65
N TRP A 327 20.08 23.66 16.41
CA TRP A 327 19.72 22.50 17.25
C TRP A 327 18.74 22.86 18.38
N ILE A 328 18.97 23.97 19.07
CA ILE A 328 18.07 24.48 20.10
C ILE A 328 16.69 24.76 19.50
N GLY A 329 16.66 25.42 18.33
CA GLY A 329 15.44 25.68 17.57
C GLY A 329 14.69 24.41 17.18
N MET A 330 15.39 23.42 16.61
CA MET A 330 14.80 22.12 16.25
C MET A 330 14.19 21.39 17.45
N ILE A 331 14.92 21.36 18.58
CA ILE A 331 14.40 20.76 19.82
C ILE A 331 13.13 21.51 20.28
N GLY A 332 13.16 22.85 20.22
CA GLY A 332 12.00 23.69 20.53
C GLY A 332 10.79 23.37 19.66
N MET A 333 10.97 23.30 18.34
CA MET A 333 9.93 22.92 17.38
C MET A 333 9.36 21.52 17.63
N ILE A 334 10.23 20.53 17.90
CA ILE A 334 9.80 19.16 18.21
C ILE A 334 8.94 19.14 19.49
N LEU A 335 9.31 19.90 20.51
CA LEU A 335 8.52 20.02 21.75
C LEU A 335 7.16 20.68 21.52
N ILE A 336 7.12 21.79 20.77
CA ILE A 336 5.88 22.49 20.42
C ILE A 336 4.96 21.57 19.62
N LEU A 337 5.44 20.99 18.53
CA LEU A 337 4.60 20.24 17.59
C LEU A 337 4.28 18.83 18.10
N HIS A 338 5.30 17.99 18.25
CA HIS A 338 5.12 16.55 18.46
C HIS A 338 4.71 16.17 19.88
N PHE A 339 5.26 16.86 20.88
CA PHE A 339 5.03 16.56 22.30
C PHE A 339 4.03 17.51 22.98
N GLY A 340 3.63 18.58 22.28
CA GLY A 340 2.67 19.58 22.72
C GLY A 340 1.38 19.53 21.90
N LEU A 341 1.38 20.20 20.75
CA LEU A 341 0.22 20.42 19.89
C LEU A 341 -0.47 19.12 19.49
N PHE A 342 0.28 18.11 19.01
CA PHE A 342 -0.33 16.83 18.62
C PHE A 342 -0.92 16.05 19.80
N GLN A 343 -0.41 16.24 21.02
CA GLN A 343 -1.02 15.65 22.22
C GLN A 343 -2.34 16.34 22.58
N LEU A 344 -2.39 17.67 22.49
CA LEU A 344 -3.62 18.45 22.69
C LEU A 344 -4.67 18.10 21.63
N LEU A 345 -4.24 18.01 20.37
CA LEU A 345 -5.10 17.64 19.25
C LEU A 345 -5.67 16.22 19.42
N ALA A 346 -4.85 15.27 19.89
CA ALA A 346 -5.31 13.91 20.23
C ALA A 346 -6.40 13.94 21.31
N ALA A 347 -6.20 14.75 22.35
CA ALA A 347 -7.18 14.92 23.42
C ALA A 347 -8.49 15.55 22.91
N GLY A 348 -8.39 16.53 21.99
CA GLY A 348 -9.53 17.15 21.33
C GLY A 348 -10.37 16.14 20.52
N TRP A 349 -9.71 15.32 19.69
CA TRP A 349 -10.39 14.28 18.92
C TRP A 349 -11.02 13.19 19.80
N ARG A 350 -10.36 12.79 20.88
CA ARG A 350 -10.94 11.87 21.87
C ARG A 350 -12.18 12.45 22.55
N LYS A 351 -12.16 13.74 22.89
CA LYS A 351 -13.34 14.45 23.42
C LYS A 351 -14.47 14.49 22.38
N ALA A 352 -14.15 14.60 21.09
CA ALA A 352 -15.11 14.51 19.99
C ALA A 352 -15.60 13.07 19.70
N GLY A 353 -15.10 12.07 20.42
CA GLY A 353 -15.52 10.66 20.32
C GLY A 353 -14.74 9.82 19.31
N ILE A 354 -13.60 10.32 18.79
CA ILE A 354 -12.71 9.58 17.89
C ILE A 354 -11.49 9.11 18.69
N ASP A 355 -11.31 7.79 18.80
CA ASP A 355 -10.20 7.20 19.55
C ASP A 355 -8.88 7.25 18.74
N VAL A 356 -8.24 8.41 18.77
CA VAL A 356 -6.93 8.62 18.16
C VAL A 356 -5.79 8.42 19.16
N GLU A 357 -4.63 8.02 18.68
CA GLU A 357 -3.42 7.84 19.50
C GLU A 357 -2.40 8.95 19.22
N PRO A 358 -1.74 9.51 20.25
CA PRO A 358 -0.64 10.45 20.03
C PRO A 358 0.47 9.81 19.18
N ILE A 359 1.00 10.56 18.21
CA ILE A 359 2.07 10.11 17.31
C ILE A 359 3.34 9.70 18.08
N MET A 360 3.64 10.41 19.18
CA MET A 360 4.78 10.15 20.05
C MET A 360 4.32 9.64 21.41
N ASN A 361 4.93 8.55 21.88
CA ASN A 361 4.60 7.93 23.16
C ASN A 361 5.84 7.75 24.07
N ALA A 362 6.22 8.84 24.75
CA ALA A 362 7.34 8.88 25.70
C ALA A 362 8.61 8.13 25.21
N PRO A 363 9.18 8.49 24.04
CA PRO A 363 10.26 7.74 23.40
C PRO A 363 11.53 7.65 24.25
N LEU A 364 11.81 8.64 25.10
CA LEU A 364 12.96 8.62 26.01
C LEU A 364 12.86 7.55 27.11
N ARG A 365 11.70 6.89 27.29
CA ARG A 365 11.52 5.76 28.23
C ARG A 365 11.83 4.40 27.61
N SER A 366 12.17 4.34 26.32
CA SER A 366 12.50 3.09 25.63
C SER A 366 13.70 2.40 26.27
N LYS A 367 13.62 1.08 26.45
CA LYS A 367 14.76 0.26 26.91
C LYS A 367 15.48 -0.46 25.76
N THR A 368 14.89 -0.45 24.57
CA THR A 368 15.44 -1.05 23.35
C THR A 368 15.20 -0.15 22.14
N ILE A 369 16.06 -0.24 21.14
CA ILE A 369 15.94 0.45 19.85
C ILE A 369 14.66 -0.01 19.12
N SER A 370 14.33 -1.30 19.22
CA SER A 370 13.09 -1.84 18.64
C SER A 370 11.83 -1.24 19.28
N GLU A 371 11.85 -0.94 20.59
CA GLU A 371 10.73 -0.28 21.27
C GLU A 371 10.64 1.20 20.88
N PHE A 372 11.79 1.88 20.78
CA PHE A 372 11.87 3.28 20.37
C PHE A 372 11.22 3.49 19.00
N TRP A 373 11.71 2.80 17.97
CA TRP A 373 11.22 2.96 16.59
C TRP A 373 9.89 2.26 16.32
N GLY A 374 9.59 1.17 17.04
CA GLY A 374 8.41 0.35 16.76
C GLY A 374 7.14 0.75 17.50
N ARG A 375 7.26 1.45 18.64
CA ARG A 375 6.11 1.68 19.54
C ARG A 375 6.02 3.08 20.13
N ARG A 376 7.04 3.92 19.98
CA ARG A 376 7.11 5.19 20.72
C ARG A 376 7.47 6.39 19.88
N TRP A 377 8.20 6.20 18.78
CA TRP A 377 8.57 7.24 17.84
C TRP A 377 7.76 7.11 16.56
N ASN A 378 7.08 8.19 16.18
CA ASN A 378 6.35 8.34 14.92
C ASN A 378 5.49 7.13 14.52
N LEU A 379 4.51 6.80 15.37
CA LEU A 379 3.64 5.63 15.20
C LEU A 379 2.89 5.60 13.85
N ALA A 380 2.52 6.78 13.35
CA ALA A 380 1.80 6.92 12.09
C ALA A 380 2.61 6.36 10.90
N PHE A 381 3.86 6.79 10.74
CA PHE A 381 4.73 6.31 9.68
C PHE A 381 5.29 4.91 9.95
N ASN A 382 5.53 4.54 11.22
CA ASN A 382 5.97 3.18 11.56
C ASN A 382 4.97 2.13 11.06
N ARG A 383 3.66 2.38 11.25
CA ARG A 383 2.61 1.49 10.77
C ARG A 383 2.63 1.33 9.25
N LEU A 384 2.80 2.43 8.51
CA LEU A 384 2.93 2.39 7.05
C LEU A 384 4.15 1.57 6.62
N ALA A 385 5.32 1.83 7.22
CA ALA A 385 6.54 1.10 6.91
C ALA A 385 6.38 -0.40 7.19
N PHE A 386 5.76 -0.76 8.32
CA PHE A 386 5.49 -2.16 8.64
C PHE A 386 4.54 -2.81 7.61
N GLU A 387 3.47 -2.12 7.24
CA GLU A 387 2.44 -2.67 6.37
C GLU A 387 2.86 -2.78 4.91
N PHE A 388 3.52 -1.76 4.37
CA PHE A 388 3.87 -1.66 2.96
C PHE A 388 5.29 -2.17 2.64
N ILE A 389 6.19 -2.22 3.62
CA ILE A 389 7.59 -2.61 3.39
C ILE A 389 7.90 -3.90 4.12
N SER A 390 7.84 -3.91 5.46
CA SER A 390 8.33 -5.06 6.24
C SER A 390 7.48 -6.32 6.05
N ARG A 391 6.14 -6.20 6.07
CA ARG A 391 5.22 -7.34 6.02
C ARG A 391 5.27 -8.09 4.69
N PRO A 392 5.27 -7.42 3.51
CA PRO A 392 5.45 -8.10 2.22
C PRO A 392 6.80 -8.83 2.12
N ILE A 393 7.89 -8.17 2.54
CA ILE A 393 9.24 -8.74 2.47
C ILE A 393 9.37 -9.96 3.39
N ALA A 394 8.91 -9.86 4.63
CA ALA A 394 8.95 -10.98 5.58
C ALA A 394 8.15 -12.20 5.10
N ARG A 395 7.02 -11.97 4.39
CA ARG A 395 6.24 -13.04 3.77
C ARG A 395 6.98 -13.70 2.61
N HIS A 396 7.65 -12.90 1.77
CA HIS A 396 8.43 -13.39 0.64
C HIS A 396 9.59 -14.29 1.10
N PHE A 397 10.32 -13.86 2.12
CA PHE A 397 11.56 -14.53 2.56
C PHE A 397 11.38 -15.56 3.69
N GLY A 398 10.18 -15.82 4.22
CA GLY A 398 10.07 -16.84 5.27
C GLY A 398 8.76 -17.05 6.03
N ALA A 399 7.60 -16.56 5.58
CA ALA A 399 6.33 -16.85 6.25
C ALA A 399 5.23 -17.26 5.26
N ARG A 400 5.34 -18.48 4.72
CA ARG A 400 4.18 -19.20 4.15
C ARG A 400 3.29 -19.70 5.28
N ASN A 401 1.98 -19.65 5.05
CA ASN A 401 0.93 -19.87 6.04
C ASN A 401 1.04 -21.23 6.77
N SER A 402 0.62 -21.22 8.03
CA SER A 402 0.63 -22.28 9.05
C SER A 402 -0.13 -23.59 8.74
N CYS A 403 -0.37 -23.98 7.48
CA CYS A 403 -1.05 -25.26 7.17
C CYS A 403 -0.09 -26.45 7.02
N ASP A 404 1.23 -26.20 6.89
CA ASP A 404 2.25 -27.24 6.67
C ASP A 404 3.01 -27.62 7.97
N ARG A 405 2.34 -27.53 9.13
CA ARG A 405 2.96 -27.69 10.45
C ARG A 405 3.30 -29.14 10.82
N ALA A 406 2.78 -30.13 10.08
CA ALA A 406 2.91 -31.54 10.45
C ALA A 406 4.18 -32.21 9.91
N LEU A 407 4.86 -31.66 8.90
CA LEU A 407 6.06 -32.26 8.31
C LEU A 407 7.10 -31.18 8.02
N ARG A 408 7.91 -30.80 9.03
CA ARG A 408 9.35 -30.45 8.84
C ARG A 408 10.06 -30.05 10.13
N SER A 409 11.28 -30.58 10.26
CA SER A 409 12.37 -30.32 11.20
C SER A 409 12.66 -28.81 11.44
N PRO A 410 13.31 -28.40 12.56
CA PRO A 410 13.30 -27.02 13.05
C PRO A 410 14.19 -26.11 12.21
N ARG A 411 13.64 -25.51 11.15
CA ARG A 411 14.34 -24.49 10.34
C ARG A 411 14.15 -23.10 10.95
N ILE A 412 14.74 -22.90 12.12
CA ILE A 412 14.73 -21.64 12.86
C ILE A 412 15.52 -20.54 12.09
N SER A 413 16.60 -20.88 11.36
CA SER A 413 17.49 -19.90 10.72
C SER A 413 16.88 -19.09 9.58
N THR A 414 16.04 -19.69 8.71
CA THR A 414 15.45 -18.99 7.56
C THR A 414 14.44 -17.92 7.98
N LEU A 415 13.73 -18.14 9.09
CA LEU A 415 12.77 -17.17 9.62
C LEU A 415 13.49 -15.95 10.23
N HIS A 416 14.62 -16.16 10.91
CA HIS A 416 15.44 -15.06 11.43
C HIS A 416 16.05 -14.22 10.30
N PHE A 417 16.51 -14.87 9.24
CA PHE A 417 17.06 -14.20 8.05
C PHE A 417 16.03 -13.32 7.34
N GLY A 418 14.83 -13.85 7.06
CA GLY A 418 13.76 -13.07 6.42
C GLY A 418 13.31 -11.86 7.25
N ARG A 419 13.26 -12.01 8.58
CA ARG A 419 12.97 -10.88 9.49
C ARG A 419 14.08 -9.85 9.56
N ALA A 420 15.34 -10.27 9.44
CA ALA A 420 16.48 -9.37 9.40
C ALA A 420 16.46 -8.52 8.13
N ILE A 421 16.27 -9.14 6.96
CA ILE A 421 16.11 -8.44 5.67
C ILE A 421 14.94 -7.46 5.75
N ALA A 422 13.77 -7.90 6.19
CA ALA A 422 12.60 -7.02 6.31
C ALA A 422 12.82 -5.80 7.23
N THR A 423 13.65 -5.97 8.28
CA THR A 423 14.03 -4.86 9.17
C THR A 423 14.97 -3.91 8.43
N LEU A 424 16.07 -4.42 7.86
CA LEU A 424 17.06 -3.59 7.17
C LEU A 424 16.46 -2.86 5.96
N THR A 425 15.60 -3.50 5.17
CA THR A 425 14.95 -2.84 4.03
C THR A 425 14.00 -1.73 4.48
N ALA A 426 13.26 -1.92 5.57
CA ALA A 426 12.40 -0.85 6.09
C ALA A 426 13.21 0.38 6.55
N PHE A 427 14.34 0.15 7.21
CA PHE A 427 15.25 1.23 7.60
C PHE A 427 15.97 1.87 6.41
N LEU A 428 16.35 1.09 5.39
CA LEU A 428 16.93 1.61 4.15
C LEU A 428 15.96 2.54 3.43
N VAL A 429 14.72 2.08 3.19
CA VAL A 429 13.69 2.90 2.53
C VAL A 429 13.37 4.14 3.36
N SER A 430 13.27 4.03 4.69
CA SER A 430 13.15 5.19 5.57
C SER A 430 14.31 6.17 5.40
N GLY A 431 15.55 5.66 5.34
CA GLY A 431 16.75 6.45 5.09
C GLY A 431 16.69 7.23 3.79
N LEU A 432 16.33 6.57 2.69
CA LEU A 432 16.18 7.19 1.37
C LEU A 432 15.09 8.28 1.35
N ILE A 433 13.97 8.07 2.04
CA ILE A 433 12.94 9.11 2.20
C ILE A 433 13.51 10.32 2.97
N HIS A 434 14.34 10.09 3.98
CA HIS A 434 14.98 11.17 4.72
C HIS A 434 16.07 11.88 3.90
N GLU A 435 16.79 11.22 3.00
CA GLU A 435 17.65 11.91 2.03
C GLU A 435 16.83 12.85 1.14
N LEU A 436 15.69 12.36 0.66
CA LEU A 436 14.80 13.11 -0.23
C LEU A 436 14.24 14.38 0.44
N VAL A 437 13.96 14.32 1.75
CA VAL A 437 13.37 15.45 2.49
C VAL A 437 14.38 16.30 3.25
N ILE A 438 15.61 15.83 3.50
CA ILE A 438 16.62 16.57 4.28
C ILE A 438 17.79 16.97 3.37
N SER A 439 18.49 16.00 2.80
CA SER A 439 19.71 16.25 2.02
C SER A 439 19.43 16.94 0.68
N LEU A 440 18.35 16.57 -0.02
CA LEU A 440 18.02 17.16 -1.31
C LEU A 440 17.67 18.67 -1.21
N PRO A 441 16.82 19.12 -0.25
CA PRO A 441 16.62 20.54 0.00
C PRO A 441 17.88 21.25 0.49
N ALA A 442 18.65 20.63 1.39
CA ALA A 442 19.91 21.20 1.86
C ALA A 442 20.99 21.34 0.77
N GLY A 443 20.88 20.53 -0.30
CA GLY A 443 21.85 20.48 -1.40
C GLY A 443 23.16 19.76 -1.05
N ALA A 444 23.27 19.17 0.13
CA ALA A 444 24.48 18.52 0.63
C ALA A 444 24.14 17.49 1.73
N GLY A 445 25.16 16.76 2.21
CA GLY A 445 25.01 15.76 3.28
C GLY A 445 24.39 14.43 2.85
N TYR A 446 24.39 14.14 1.54
CA TYR A 446 23.87 12.91 0.98
C TYR A 446 24.52 11.67 1.59
N GLY A 447 23.69 10.68 1.92
CA GLY A 447 24.11 9.41 2.51
C GLY A 447 24.08 9.42 4.05
N LEU A 448 24.15 10.59 4.70
CA LEU A 448 24.18 10.68 6.17
C LEU A 448 22.84 10.26 6.81
N PRO A 449 21.66 10.77 6.38
CA PRO A 449 20.37 10.24 6.83
C PRO A 449 20.23 8.73 6.60
N THR A 450 20.64 8.24 5.43
CA THR A 450 20.56 6.80 5.13
C THR A 450 21.42 5.98 6.07
N ALA A 451 22.66 6.42 6.32
CA ALA A 451 23.57 5.78 7.26
C ALA A 451 22.99 5.77 8.69
N TYR A 452 22.38 6.88 9.12
CA TYR A 452 21.70 6.96 10.42
C TYR A 452 20.64 5.86 10.57
N PHE A 453 19.72 5.73 9.62
CA PHE A 453 18.65 4.73 9.72
C PHE A 453 19.17 3.29 9.57
N LEU A 454 20.15 3.04 8.71
CA LEU A 454 20.78 1.72 8.62
C LEU A 454 21.45 1.32 9.94
N LEU A 455 22.12 2.25 10.62
CA LEU A 455 22.67 2.03 11.95
C LEU A 455 21.59 1.63 12.96
N GLN A 456 20.40 2.23 12.92
CA GLN A 456 19.27 1.82 13.77
C GLN A 456 18.80 0.39 13.45
N GLY A 457 18.69 0.05 12.17
CA GLY A 457 18.33 -1.29 11.72
C GLY A 457 19.33 -2.34 12.20
N ILE A 458 20.63 -2.08 12.04
CA ILE A 458 21.72 -2.92 12.54
C ILE A 458 21.66 -3.01 14.08
N GLY A 459 21.43 -1.90 14.76
CA GLY A 459 21.27 -1.85 16.22
C GLY A 459 20.16 -2.77 16.72
N ILE A 460 19.01 -2.84 16.03
CA ILE A 460 17.93 -3.79 16.36
C ILE A 460 18.38 -5.25 16.17
N LEU A 461 19.17 -5.55 15.14
CA LEU A 461 19.70 -6.91 14.93
C LEU A 461 20.73 -7.27 16.02
N PHE A 462 21.58 -6.32 16.41
CA PHE A 462 22.53 -6.48 17.51
C PHE A 462 21.82 -6.72 18.85
N GLU A 463 20.77 -5.95 19.19
CA GLU A 463 19.96 -6.16 20.40
C GLU A 463 19.25 -7.53 20.43
N ARG A 464 18.98 -8.12 19.26
CA ARG A 464 18.41 -9.46 19.14
C ARG A 464 19.48 -10.53 19.34
N ALA A 465 20.67 -10.33 18.76
CA ALA A 465 21.78 -11.27 18.87
C ALA A 465 22.41 -11.27 20.29
N LEU A 466 22.49 -10.11 20.93
CA LEU A 466 23.11 -9.90 22.24
C LEU A 466 22.09 -9.27 23.20
N PRO A 467 21.25 -10.05 23.89
CA PRO A 467 20.25 -9.50 24.81
C PRO A 467 20.84 -8.69 25.98
N GLN A 468 22.10 -8.93 26.36
CA GLN A 468 22.80 -8.28 27.46
C GLN A 468 23.09 -6.78 27.23
N ILE A 469 23.17 -6.33 25.97
CA ILE A 469 23.37 -4.90 25.67
C ILE A 469 22.06 -4.10 25.70
N ARG A 470 20.91 -4.78 25.89
CA ARG A 470 19.63 -4.10 26.01
C ARG A 470 19.63 -3.23 27.24
N GLY A 471 19.33 -1.95 27.04
CA GLY A 471 19.30 -1.00 28.12
C GLY A 471 19.02 0.39 27.61
N ARG A 472 18.47 1.23 28.50
CA ARG A 472 18.12 2.61 28.18
C ARG A 472 19.33 3.43 27.71
N ILE A 473 20.49 3.21 28.34
CA ILE A 473 21.74 3.90 27.96
C ILE A 473 22.14 3.53 26.53
N PHE A 474 22.18 2.24 26.21
CA PHE A 474 22.51 1.77 24.86
C PHE A 474 21.52 2.30 23.81
N THR A 475 20.21 2.25 24.10
CA THR A 475 19.18 2.81 23.20
C THR A 475 19.39 4.30 22.97
N ILE A 476 19.63 5.09 24.02
CA ILE A 476 19.89 6.53 23.89
C ILE A 476 21.18 6.77 23.10
N LEU A 477 22.25 6.04 23.39
CA LEU A 477 23.52 6.20 22.70
C LEU A 477 23.38 5.96 21.19
N ILE A 478 22.71 4.88 20.78
CA ILE A 478 22.52 4.56 19.36
C ILE A 478 21.51 5.48 18.67
N THR A 479 20.49 5.99 19.38
CA THR A 479 19.45 6.83 18.75
C THR A 479 19.81 8.31 18.72
N VAL A 480 20.46 8.83 19.77
CA VAL A 480 20.70 10.27 19.98
C VAL A 480 22.08 10.70 19.50
N VAL A 481 23.15 9.97 19.81
CA VAL A 481 24.51 10.39 19.43
C VAL A 481 24.68 10.54 17.91
N PRO A 482 24.24 9.58 17.06
CA PRO A 482 24.36 9.73 15.62
C PRO A 482 23.28 10.64 15.02
N ALA A 483 22.43 11.32 15.82
CA ALA A 483 21.41 12.23 15.29
C ALA A 483 22.01 13.38 14.46
N PHE A 484 23.29 13.69 14.66
CA PHE A 484 24.03 14.65 13.84
C PHE A 484 24.25 14.21 12.38
N TRP A 485 24.10 12.90 12.09
CA TRP A 485 24.05 12.41 10.71
C TRP A 485 22.68 12.65 10.07
N LEU A 486 21.62 12.53 10.86
CA LEU A 486 20.26 12.81 10.39
C LEU A 486 20.04 14.30 10.14
N PHE A 487 20.45 15.14 11.09
CA PHE A 487 20.39 16.60 11.00
C PHE A 487 21.78 17.19 10.85
N HIS A 488 22.39 16.93 9.69
CA HIS A 488 23.76 17.34 9.37
C HIS A 488 23.90 18.88 9.26
N PRO A 489 25.11 19.44 9.44
CA PRO A 489 25.31 20.89 9.45
C PRO A 489 24.80 21.61 8.19
N PRO A 490 24.99 21.11 6.96
CA PRO A 490 24.42 21.75 5.78
C PRO A 490 22.89 21.88 5.84
N PHE A 491 22.18 20.88 6.37
CA PHE A 491 20.74 20.99 6.57
C PHE A 491 20.40 22.07 7.59
N VAL A 492 21.14 22.14 8.70
CA VAL A 492 20.93 23.18 9.71
C VAL A 492 21.15 24.58 9.11
N HIS A 493 22.24 24.77 8.38
CA HIS A 493 22.59 26.07 7.78
C HIS A 493 21.69 26.50 6.63
N ASN A 494 21.35 25.59 5.71
CA ASN A 494 20.66 25.96 4.48
C ASN A 494 19.14 25.91 4.62
N VAL A 495 18.61 25.16 5.60
CA VAL A 495 17.16 24.95 5.75
C VAL A 495 16.67 25.48 7.09
N ILE A 496 17.24 25.01 8.21
CA ILE A 496 16.69 25.31 9.54
C ILE A 496 16.90 26.77 9.95
N LEU A 497 18.12 27.31 9.81
CA LEU A 497 18.39 28.70 10.20
C LEU A 497 17.61 29.71 9.33
N PRO A 498 17.55 29.60 8.00
CA PRO A 498 16.70 30.48 7.18
C PRO A 498 15.22 30.38 7.53
N PHE A 499 14.73 29.17 7.84
CA PHE A 499 13.37 28.98 8.33
C PHE A 499 13.14 29.70 9.67
N MET A 500 14.07 29.55 10.62
CA MET A 500 13.99 30.22 11.93
C MET A 500 13.98 31.74 11.79
N ASN A 501 14.84 32.30 10.93
CA ASN A 501 14.81 33.74 10.60
C ASN A 501 13.46 34.15 10.01
N ALA A 502 12.91 33.37 9.07
CA ALA A 502 11.65 33.67 8.40
C ALA A 502 10.44 33.69 9.36
N ILE A 503 10.47 32.91 10.44
CA ILE A 503 9.42 32.90 11.48
C ILE A 503 9.71 33.86 12.64
N GLY A 504 10.80 34.64 12.59
CA GLY A 504 11.22 35.56 13.64
C GLY A 504 11.72 34.88 14.92
N ALA A 505 12.28 33.67 14.80
CA ALA A 505 12.89 32.92 15.91
C ALA A 505 14.40 33.17 16.07
N LEU A 506 15.00 33.86 15.11
CA LEU A 506 16.36 34.41 15.07
C LEU A 506 16.29 35.75 14.32
#